data_AF-A0A2E9YGN0-F1
#
_entry.id   AF-A0A2E9YGN0-F1
#
_cell.length_a   1.000
_cell.length_b   1.000
_cell.length_c   1.000
_cell.angle_alpha   90.00
_cell.angle_beta   90.00
_cell.angle_gamma   90.00
#
_symmetry.space_group_name_H-M   'P 1'
#
loop_
_entity.id
_entity.type
_entity.pdbx_description
1 polymer ?
#
loop_
_entity_poly.entity_id
_entity_poly.type
_entity_poly.pdbx_seq_one_letter_code
_entity_poly.pdbx_strand_id
1 'polypeptide(L)'
;MVMLPDYPDRVIAEHRRRVEIAALAGTLLLVAAGAWWLLESVGSESDSLLRFGPVVLMFSAAVLLPDLVEFGPMERSRIATAGNVSWPPLLAFTAIQYGQDAELLPLAIMLVVVLALWRSSRLILGVTLESRRWRGLTSLAGLSIALPILSSTSNPVEWAIVVVPSLATMAPDLLTKDDLHDERKAFAVHLRESEVRLLELQSRNPGMQQPASLLKAAREEGWDDPERGMMMLAEAEHEAERILALSKDLGAIRDDVREAIERAERVSDVPEGPRRFYDLALREAEHGSLREAEQLLRAAKAKAINIEEHWSAASDAITEAEAAIGNESGHMVESVRAILGLAREAMANEEPEEALSMVSSIGAHMDSIGNVHEEATRAIDDAEHALAAVEGYIPVESIERLSVAKEAMEAGDAALAKGLANSISREIRQISDAMKEVQRALRHRKQIEGRLPGGAARPEWDERLDSLVSMADEGKWSEAAESMANLTSDLDAFESKRNETKEMLDFLQEDWLTLRKRLDSSGIGPGDNDRMEAEKAISDAEQALGGGELQNCLEALGAADTAIESLRRRT
;
A
#
# COMPACT_ATOMS: atom_id res chain seq x y z
N MET A 1 -8.10 65.29 51.87
CA MET A 1 -9.00 64.55 52.79
C MET A 1 -8.91 63.10 52.36
N VAL A 2 -8.16 62.28 53.11
CA VAL A 2 -7.87 60.88 52.75
C VAL A 2 -9.02 60.02 53.26
N MET A 3 -9.84 59.46 52.37
CA MET A 3 -10.85 58.47 52.74
C MET A 3 -10.12 57.17 53.12
N LEU A 4 -10.26 56.74 54.37
CA LEU A 4 -9.76 55.43 54.83
C LEU A 4 -10.44 54.32 54.00
N PRO A 5 -9.72 53.24 53.64
CA PRO A 5 -10.23 52.17 52.76
C PRO A 5 -11.55 51.54 53.24
N ASP A 6 -11.83 51.56 54.55
CA ASP A 6 -13.03 50.95 55.16
C ASP A 6 -14.18 51.93 55.41
N TYR A 7 -14.00 53.23 55.12
CA TYR A 7 -15.02 54.24 55.41
C TYR A 7 -16.37 53.99 54.71
N PRO A 8 -16.42 53.69 53.39
CA PRO A 8 -17.70 53.43 52.72
C PRO A 8 -18.40 52.17 53.26
N ASP A 9 -17.66 51.10 53.56
CA ASP A 9 -18.23 49.84 54.05
C ASP A 9 -18.79 49.97 55.46
N ARG A 10 -18.13 50.75 56.33
CA ARG A 10 -18.65 51.07 57.67
C ARG A 10 -19.93 51.90 57.60
N VAL A 11 -19.98 52.87 56.70
CA VAL A 11 -21.18 53.69 56.49
C VAL A 11 -22.33 52.82 55.95
N ILE A 12 -22.07 51.92 55.01
CA ILE A 12 -23.08 50.98 54.49
C ILE A 12 -23.57 50.04 55.59
N ALA A 13 -22.68 49.46 56.39
CA ALA A 13 -23.03 48.58 57.49
C ALA A 13 -23.86 49.31 58.57
N GLU A 14 -23.54 50.57 58.87
CA GLU A 14 -24.27 51.38 59.83
C GLU A 14 -25.66 51.80 59.32
N HIS A 15 -25.80 52.08 58.01
CA HIS A 15 -27.12 52.29 57.40
C HIS A 15 -27.94 51.00 57.39
N ARG A 16 -27.34 49.87 57.01
CA ARG A 16 -28.00 48.55 57.03
C ARG A 16 -28.50 48.20 58.44
N ARG A 17 -27.66 48.36 59.46
CA ARG A 17 -28.04 48.13 60.86
C ARG A 17 -29.20 49.04 61.31
N ARG A 18 -29.22 50.31 60.88
CA ARG A 18 -30.35 51.22 61.16
C ARG A 18 -31.64 50.77 60.50
N VAL A 19 -31.58 50.31 59.25
CA VAL A 19 -32.73 49.76 58.52
C VAL A 19 -33.20 48.45 59.13
N GLU A 20 -32.30 47.55 59.53
CA GLU A 20 -32.63 46.29 60.22
C GLU A 20 -33.32 46.55 61.57
N ILE A 21 -32.82 47.50 62.37
CA ILE A 21 -33.47 47.88 63.63
C ILE A 21 -34.84 48.50 63.38
N ALA A 22 -34.96 49.38 62.38
CA ALA A 22 -36.25 49.99 62.02
C ALA A 22 -37.25 48.95 61.51
N ALA A 23 -36.77 47.96 60.75
CA ALA A 23 -37.58 46.86 60.26
C ALA A 23 -38.06 45.96 61.39
N LEU A 24 -37.16 45.58 62.31
CA LEU A 24 -37.51 44.77 63.49
C LEU A 24 -38.48 45.52 64.41
N ALA A 25 -38.30 46.82 64.61
CA ALA A 25 -39.27 47.64 65.33
C ALA A 25 -40.62 47.68 64.60
N GLY A 26 -40.62 47.82 63.27
CA GLY A 26 -41.81 47.79 62.43
C GLY A 26 -42.56 46.46 62.48
N THR A 27 -41.86 45.32 62.44
CA THR A 27 -42.48 43.99 62.55
C THR A 27 -43.11 43.79 63.92
N LEU A 28 -42.40 44.15 65.00
CA LEU A 28 -42.95 44.09 66.35
C LEU A 28 -44.18 44.99 66.52
N LEU A 29 -44.17 46.19 65.93
CA LEU A 29 -45.33 47.09 65.93
C LEU A 29 -46.52 46.51 65.18
N LEU A 30 -46.32 45.93 63.98
CA LEU A 30 -47.38 45.29 63.21
C LEU A 30 -47.96 44.07 63.95
N VAL A 31 -47.10 43.26 64.57
CA VAL A 31 -47.53 42.11 65.37
C VAL A 31 -48.30 42.57 66.61
N ALA A 32 -47.83 43.60 67.32
CA ALA A 32 -48.51 44.16 68.48
C ALA A 32 -49.86 44.79 68.12
N ALA A 33 -49.93 45.54 67.01
CA ALA A 33 -51.17 46.13 66.52
C ALA A 33 -52.19 45.06 66.08
N GLY A 34 -51.73 44.02 65.38
CA GLY A 34 -52.59 42.88 65.01
C GLY A 34 -53.09 42.09 66.22
N ALA A 35 -52.23 41.88 67.23
CA ALA A 35 -52.61 41.23 68.49
C ALA A 35 -53.59 42.09 69.30
N TRP A 36 -53.41 43.41 69.31
CA TRP A 36 -54.35 44.36 69.93
C TRP A 36 -55.70 44.32 69.24
N TRP A 37 -55.73 44.36 67.90
CA TRP A 37 -56.95 44.27 67.10
C TRP A 37 -57.69 42.95 67.34
N LEU A 38 -56.97 41.83 67.40
CA LEU A 38 -57.53 40.54 67.78
C LEU A 38 -58.23 40.62 69.12
N LEU A 39 -57.56 41.18 70.14
CA LEU A 39 -58.06 41.26 71.51
C LEU A 39 -59.30 42.15 71.63
N GLU A 40 -59.34 43.26 70.88
CA GLU A 40 -60.49 44.17 70.83
C GLU A 40 -61.67 43.58 70.04
N SER A 41 -61.41 42.71 69.06
CA SER A 41 -62.43 42.02 68.29
C SER A 41 -63.10 40.85 69.02
N VAL A 42 -62.52 40.38 70.14
CA VAL A 42 -63.05 39.29 70.98
C VAL A 42 -64.34 39.77 71.67
N GLY A 43 -65.48 39.27 71.18
CA GLY A 43 -66.82 39.60 71.70
C GLY A 43 -67.67 40.50 70.80
N SER A 44 -67.15 40.96 69.66
CA SER A 44 -67.95 41.66 68.63
C SER A 44 -68.97 40.73 67.94
N GLU A 45 -69.99 41.26 67.26
CA GLU A 45 -70.95 40.49 66.43
C GLU A 45 -70.69 40.60 64.91
N SER A 46 -69.60 41.28 64.50
CA SER A 46 -69.26 41.50 63.08
C SER A 46 -68.92 40.23 62.31
N ASP A 47 -68.99 40.28 60.97
CA ASP A 47 -68.67 39.14 60.13
C ASP A 47 -67.20 38.70 60.27
N SER A 48 -66.94 37.41 60.15
CA SER A 48 -65.64 36.77 60.40
C SER A 48 -64.50 37.37 59.56
N LEU A 49 -64.79 37.79 58.34
CA LEU A 49 -63.85 38.40 57.41
C LEU A 49 -63.40 39.80 57.85
N LEU A 50 -64.29 40.58 58.46
CA LEU A 50 -63.98 41.93 58.99
C LEU A 50 -63.16 41.86 60.27
N ARG A 51 -63.27 40.77 61.04
CA ARG A 51 -62.48 40.56 62.27
C ARG A 51 -61.07 40.09 61.99
N PHE A 52 -60.94 39.04 61.20
CA PHE A 52 -59.65 38.37 60.98
C PHE A 52 -58.89 38.92 59.77
N GLY A 53 -59.56 39.56 58.82
CA GLY A 53 -58.92 40.11 57.60
C GLY A 53 -57.79 41.10 57.88
N PRO A 54 -58.02 42.18 58.67
CA PRO A 54 -56.97 43.13 59.03
C PRO A 54 -55.78 42.51 59.76
N VAL A 55 -56.05 41.52 60.62
CA VAL A 55 -55.05 40.79 61.40
C VAL A 55 -54.15 39.96 60.48
N VAL A 56 -54.75 39.19 59.57
CA VAL A 56 -54.01 38.40 58.58
C VAL A 56 -53.14 39.31 57.73
N LEU A 57 -53.66 40.46 57.29
CA LEU A 57 -52.91 41.44 56.50
C LEU A 57 -51.71 42.01 57.29
N MET A 58 -51.91 42.43 58.54
CA MET A 58 -50.83 42.97 59.38
C MET A 58 -49.75 41.92 59.66
N PHE A 59 -50.13 40.67 59.91
CA PHE A 59 -49.17 39.58 60.13
C PHE A 59 -48.45 39.18 58.83
N SER A 60 -49.14 39.10 57.70
CA SER A 60 -48.50 38.89 56.39
C SER A 60 -47.53 40.01 56.05
N ALA A 61 -47.89 41.27 56.31
CA ALA A 61 -46.99 42.40 56.13
C ALA A 61 -45.77 42.34 57.07
N ALA A 62 -45.94 41.90 58.32
CA ALA A 62 -44.85 41.72 59.27
C ALA A 62 -43.86 40.63 58.84
N VAL A 63 -44.34 39.55 58.21
CA VAL A 63 -43.47 38.48 57.68
C VAL A 63 -42.67 38.96 56.46
N LEU A 64 -43.22 39.84 55.63
CA LEU A 64 -42.57 40.34 54.42
C LEU A 64 -41.67 41.55 54.64
N LEU A 65 -41.76 42.20 55.81
CA LEU A 65 -40.98 43.40 56.12
C LEU A 65 -39.46 43.14 56.18
N PRO A 66 -38.95 42.03 56.76
CA PRO A 66 -37.54 41.67 56.70
C PRO A 66 -37.01 41.49 55.26
N ASP A 67 -37.82 40.93 54.36
CA ASP A 67 -37.44 40.71 52.95
C ASP A 67 -37.14 42.04 52.23
N LEU A 68 -37.75 43.16 52.66
CA LEU A 68 -37.46 44.50 52.12
C LEU A 68 -36.07 45.02 52.52
N VAL A 69 -35.45 44.45 53.55
CA VAL A 69 -34.14 44.87 54.06
C VAL A 69 -33.00 44.18 53.32
N GLU A 70 -33.11 42.87 53.08
CA GLU A 70 -32.08 42.09 52.38
C GLU A 70 -32.22 42.17 50.85
N PHE A 71 -33.45 42.35 50.34
CA PHE A 71 -33.81 42.66 48.95
C PHE A 71 -32.95 41.98 47.86
N GLY A 72 -32.64 40.70 48.05
CA GLY A 72 -31.93 39.85 47.09
C GLY A 72 -32.87 39.25 46.02
N PRO A 73 -32.36 38.38 45.14
CA PRO A 73 -33.16 37.82 44.03
C PRO A 73 -34.39 37.02 44.49
N MET A 74 -34.27 36.25 45.59
CA MET A 74 -35.36 35.44 46.12
C MET A 74 -36.38 36.31 46.87
N GLU A 75 -35.90 37.24 47.68
CA GLU A 75 -36.70 38.18 48.47
C GLU A 75 -37.51 39.11 47.55
N ARG A 76 -36.90 39.60 46.45
CA ARG A 76 -37.58 40.37 45.41
C ARG A 76 -38.75 39.62 44.79
N SER A 77 -38.53 38.34 44.45
CA SER A 77 -39.58 37.49 43.89
C SER A 77 -40.73 37.30 44.89
N ARG A 78 -40.42 37.01 46.16
CA ARG A 78 -41.43 36.83 47.23
C ARG A 78 -42.26 38.09 47.50
N ILE A 79 -41.62 39.26 47.55
CA ILE A 79 -42.33 40.54 47.74
C ILE A 79 -43.22 40.83 46.53
N ALA A 80 -42.70 40.62 45.32
CA ALA A 80 -43.44 40.91 44.10
C ALA A 80 -44.62 39.95 43.88
N THR A 81 -44.49 38.68 44.27
CA THR A 81 -45.60 37.71 44.26
C THR A 81 -46.64 38.04 45.30
N ALA A 82 -46.24 38.28 46.55
CA ALA A 82 -47.17 38.68 47.60
C ALA A 82 -47.92 39.97 47.23
N GLY A 83 -47.20 40.99 46.73
CA GLY A 83 -47.80 42.21 46.21
C GLY A 83 -48.79 41.95 45.07
N ASN A 84 -48.46 41.04 44.14
CA ASN A 84 -49.35 40.68 43.04
C ASN A 84 -50.63 39.96 43.48
N VAL A 85 -50.53 39.07 44.47
CA VAL A 85 -51.67 38.32 45.00
C VAL A 85 -52.56 39.23 45.86
N SER A 86 -51.97 40.18 46.59
CA SER A 86 -52.69 41.01 47.56
C SER A 86 -53.42 42.21 46.95
N TRP A 87 -52.97 42.77 45.82
CA TRP A 87 -53.61 43.97 45.26
C TRP A 87 -55.05 43.75 44.77
N PRO A 88 -55.46 42.62 44.12
CA PRO A 88 -56.85 42.45 43.70
C PRO A 88 -57.85 42.30 44.86
N PRO A 89 -57.57 41.53 45.93
CA PRO A 89 -58.41 41.49 47.12
C PRO A 89 -58.52 42.83 47.83
N LEU A 90 -57.42 43.59 47.91
CA LEU A 90 -57.42 44.92 48.51
C LEU A 90 -58.24 45.91 47.68
N LEU A 91 -58.14 45.84 46.36
CA LEU A 91 -58.97 46.61 45.44
C LEU A 91 -60.46 46.27 45.63
N ALA A 92 -60.80 44.98 45.78
CA ALA A 92 -62.17 44.55 46.07
C ALA A 92 -62.70 45.12 47.39
N PHE A 93 -61.89 45.09 48.45
CA PHE A 93 -62.25 45.71 49.72
C PHE A 93 -62.48 47.23 49.57
N THR A 94 -61.62 47.94 48.83
CA THR A 94 -61.80 49.39 48.60
C THR A 94 -63.04 49.71 47.77
N ALA A 95 -63.38 48.88 46.77
CA ALA A 95 -64.53 49.09 45.91
C ALA A 95 -65.85 48.93 46.70
N ILE A 96 -65.93 47.89 47.55
CA ILE A 96 -67.11 47.65 48.39
C ILE A 96 -67.29 48.77 49.43
N GLN A 97 -66.21 49.20 50.09
CA GLN A 97 -66.27 50.28 51.08
C GLN A 97 -66.66 51.63 50.47
N TYR A 98 -66.23 51.90 49.22
CA TYR A 98 -66.69 53.07 48.48
C TYR A 98 -68.19 53.04 48.21
N GLY A 99 -68.75 51.85 47.91
CA GLY A 99 -70.20 51.67 47.72
C GLY A 99 -71.04 51.83 49.00
N GLN A 100 -70.41 51.79 50.18
CA GLN A 100 -71.05 51.95 51.50
C GLN A 100 -70.91 53.37 52.09
N ASP A 101 -70.57 54.36 51.27
CA ASP A 101 -70.37 55.76 51.68
C ASP A 101 -69.31 55.96 52.80
N ALA A 102 -68.25 55.16 52.78
CA ALA A 102 -67.14 55.31 53.73
C ALA A 102 -66.35 56.62 53.54
N GLU A 103 -65.61 57.04 54.58
CA GLU A 103 -64.79 58.25 54.53
C GLU A 103 -63.76 58.20 53.38
N LEU A 104 -63.63 59.32 52.66
CA LEU A 104 -62.79 59.41 51.46
C LEU A 104 -61.29 59.25 51.75
N LEU A 105 -60.83 59.67 52.93
CA LEU A 105 -59.40 59.66 53.28
C LEU A 105 -58.85 58.21 53.43
N PRO A 106 -59.45 57.30 54.20
CA PRO A 106 -59.05 55.90 54.25
C PRO A 106 -59.07 55.20 52.88
N LEU A 107 -60.10 55.46 52.07
CA LEU A 107 -60.22 54.89 50.73
C LEU A 107 -59.10 55.34 49.80
N ALA A 108 -58.74 56.63 49.84
CA ALA A 108 -57.63 57.17 49.06
C ALA A 108 -56.27 56.53 49.45
N ILE A 109 -56.02 56.32 50.75
CA ILE A 109 -54.81 55.66 51.24
C ILE A 109 -54.75 54.21 50.76
N MET A 110 -55.85 53.47 50.86
CA MET A 110 -55.91 52.08 50.41
C MET A 110 -55.71 51.95 48.89
N LEU A 111 -56.28 52.87 48.10
CA LEU A 111 -56.06 52.91 46.66
C LEU A 111 -54.57 53.16 46.32
N VAL A 112 -53.90 54.05 47.06
CA VAL A 112 -52.45 54.27 46.89
C VAL A 112 -51.65 53.00 47.20
N VAL A 113 -52.02 52.25 48.24
CA VAL A 113 -51.39 50.96 48.58
C VAL A 113 -51.60 49.94 47.47
N VAL A 114 -52.82 49.81 46.95
CA VAL A 114 -53.14 48.93 45.82
C VAL A 114 -52.30 49.27 44.59
N LEU A 115 -52.21 50.56 44.24
CA LEU A 115 -51.40 51.03 43.11
C LEU A 115 -49.90 50.78 43.33
N ALA A 116 -49.41 50.94 44.56
CA ALA A 116 -48.01 50.68 44.91
C ALA A 116 -47.66 49.19 44.78
N LEU A 117 -48.54 48.29 45.26
CA LEU A 117 -48.37 46.83 45.15
C LEU A 117 -48.42 46.36 43.70
N TRP A 118 -49.38 46.87 42.93
CA TRP A 118 -49.47 46.58 41.50
C TRP A 118 -48.21 47.05 40.75
N ARG A 119 -47.76 48.28 41.01
CA ARG A 119 -46.59 48.86 40.36
C ARG A 119 -45.31 48.12 40.72
N SER A 120 -45.10 47.77 41.99
CA SER A 120 -43.91 47.05 42.44
C SER A 120 -43.85 45.65 41.83
N SER A 121 -44.98 44.93 41.82
CA SER A 121 -45.09 43.63 41.16
C SER A 121 -44.79 43.73 39.66
N ARG A 122 -45.32 44.75 38.99
CA ARG A 122 -45.12 44.96 37.56
C ARG A 122 -43.66 45.23 37.20
N LEU A 123 -42.96 46.03 38.00
CA LEU A 123 -41.55 46.36 37.77
C LEU A 123 -40.63 45.18 38.03
N ILE A 124 -40.87 44.40 39.09
CA ILE A 124 -40.00 43.29 39.49
C ILE A 124 -40.23 42.05 38.62
N LEU A 125 -41.48 41.68 38.36
CA LEU A 125 -41.85 40.49 37.57
C LEU A 125 -42.08 40.80 36.07
N GLY A 126 -41.63 41.97 35.59
CA GLY A 126 -41.81 42.40 34.21
C GLY A 126 -40.66 42.07 33.27
N VAL A 127 -39.56 41.52 33.78
CA VAL A 127 -38.26 41.49 33.10
C VAL A 127 -38.17 40.34 32.08
N THR A 128 -38.38 39.10 32.50
CA THR A 128 -38.30 37.90 31.62
C THR A 128 -39.69 37.35 31.28
N LEU A 129 -39.80 36.58 30.19
CA LEU A 129 -41.06 35.93 29.81
C LEU A 129 -41.59 35.01 30.93
N GLU A 130 -40.71 34.24 31.57
CA GLU A 130 -41.06 33.38 32.71
C GLU A 130 -41.61 34.19 33.89
N SER A 131 -40.97 35.31 34.22
CA SER A 131 -41.42 36.19 35.31
C SER A 131 -42.79 36.82 35.01
N ARG A 132 -43.06 37.18 33.74
CA ARG A 132 -44.37 37.68 33.30
C ARG A 132 -45.42 36.59 33.41
N ARG A 133 -45.16 35.37 32.93
CA ARG A 133 -46.10 34.24 33.08
C ARG A 133 -46.39 33.93 34.54
N TRP A 134 -45.38 33.97 35.40
CA TRP A 134 -45.54 33.82 36.84
C TRP A 134 -46.38 34.94 37.47
N ARG A 135 -46.21 36.20 37.00
CA ARG A 135 -47.09 37.32 37.36
C ARG A 135 -48.54 37.07 36.91
N GLY A 136 -48.74 36.57 35.69
CA GLY A 136 -50.05 36.16 35.19
C GLY A 136 -50.71 35.12 36.11
N LEU A 137 -50.00 34.03 36.44
CA LEU A 137 -50.50 32.97 37.33
C LEU A 137 -50.80 33.46 38.75
N THR A 138 -49.94 34.30 39.33
CA THR A 138 -50.17 34.84 40.67
C THR A 138 -51.27 35.90 40.70
N SER A 139 -51.49 36.65 39.60
CA SER A 139 -52.62 37.56 39.48
C SER A 139 -53.96 36.82 39.39
N LEU A 140 -53.97 35.62 38.79
CA LEU A 140 -55.12 34.71 38.81
C LEU A 140 -55.45 34.25 40.25
N ALA A 141 -54.43 33.94 41.04
CA ALA A 141 -54.60 33.60 42.46
C ALA A 141 -55.09 34.80 43.30
N GLY A 142 -54.62 36.01 43.02
CA GLY A 142 -55.16 37.23 43.65
C GLY A 142 -56.63 37.47 43.28
N LEU A 143 -56.99 37.29 42.01
CA LEU A 143 -58.36 37.42 41.53
C LEU A 143 -59.28 36.37 42.16
N SER A 144 -58.81 35.12 42.34
CA SER A 144 -59.62 34.08 42.99
C SER A 144 -59.91 34.37 44.46
N ILE A 145 -59.01 35.06 45.17
CA ILE A 145 -59.25 35.55 46.54
C ILE A 145 -60.19 36.78 46.54
N ALA A 146 -60.13 37.61 45.51
CA ALA A 146 -60.99 38.79 45.37
C ALA A 146 -62.46 38.44 45.07
N LEU A 147 -62.71 37.36 44.32
CA LEU A 147 -64.07 36.95 43.91
C LEU A 147 -65.03 36.65 45.09
N PRO A 148 -64.63 35.90 46.14
CA PRO A 148 -65.45 35.73 47.35
C PRO A 148 -65.69 37.04 48.12
N ILE A 149 -64.78 38.01 48.04
CA ILE A 149 -64.99 39.31 48.68
C ILE A 149 -66.09 40.08 47.91
N LEU A 150 -66.03 40.05 46.58
CA LEU A 150 -67.03 40.67 45.70
C LEU A 150 -68.41 40.01 45.76
N SER A 151 -68.54 38.75 46.19
CA SER A 151 -69.85 38.11 46.33
C SER A 151 -70.70 38.73 47.44
N SER A 152 -70.11 39.56 48.31
CA SER A 152 -70.82 40.32 49.34
C SER A 152 -71.60 41.53 48.77
N THR A 153 -71.37 41.91 47.51
CA THR A 153 -72.04 43.02 46.82
C THR A 153 -72.75 42.54 45.55
N SER A 154 -73.92 43.12 45.27
CA SER A 154 -74.68 42.90 44.03
C SER A 154 -74.49 44.00 42.99
N ASN A 155 -73.68 45.02 43.28
CA ASN A 155 -73.47 46.18 42.41
C ASN A 155 -72.50 45.84 41.25
N PRO A 156 -72.92 45.91 39.98
CA PRO A 156 -72.06 45.56 38.84
C PRO A 156 -70.86 46.51 38.66
N VAL A 157 -70.95 47.74 39.18
CA VAL A 157 -69.84 48.73 39.08
C VAL A 157 -68.64 48.29 39.92
N GLU A 158 -68.87 47.78 41.12
CA GLU A 158 -67.81 47.29 42.02
C GLU A 158 -67.11 46.06 41.44
N TRP A 159 -67.88 45.15 40.84
CA TRP A 159 -67.35 44.02 40.09
C TRP A 159 -66.46 44.46 38.91
N ALA A 160 -66.91 45.45 38.14
CA ALA A 160 -66.16 45.97 37.00
C ALA A 160 -64.84 46.65 37.43
N ILE A 161 -64.85 47.40 38.53
CA ILE A 161 -63.66 48.08 39.08
C ILE A 161 -62.55 47.09 39.42
N VAL A 162 -62.88 45.86 39.81
CA VAL A 162 -61.88 44.85 40.20
C VAL A 162 -61.53 43.91 39.06
N VAL A 163 -62.52 43.32 38.41
CA VAL A 163 -62.30 42.27 37.41
C VAL A 163 -61.63 42.82 36.15
N VAL A 164 -62.01 44.03 35.70
CA VAL A 164 -61.46 44.61 34.46
C VAL A 164 -59.96 44.90 34.59
N PRO A 165 -59.47 45.60 35.63
CA PRO A 165 -58.03 45.81 35.80
C PRO A 165 -57.24 44.51 35.99
N SER A 166 -57.77 43.54 36.74
CA SER A 166 -57.09 42.24 36.94
C SER A 166 -56.93 41.47 35.63
N LEU A 167 -57.98 41.38 34.81
CA LEU A 167 -57.91 40.74 33.49
C LEU A 167 -57.00 41.50 32.53
N ALA A 168 -57.07 42.83 32.51
CA ALA A 168 -56.24 43.67 31.64
C ALA A 168 -54.74 43.51 31.90
N THR A 169 -54.36 43.21 33.15
CA THR A 169 -52.96 42.94 33.51
C THR A 169 -52.57 41.48 33.34
N MET A 170 -53.48 40.54 33.60
CA MET A 170 -53.20 39.10 33.56
C MET A 170 -53.14 38.53 32.15
N ALA A 171 -54.09 38.90 31.29
CA ALA A 171 -54.23 38.34 29.95
C ALA A 171 -52.97 38.54 29.06
N PRO A 172 -52.36 39.74 28.97
CA PRO A 172 -51.15 39.90 28.17
C PRO A 172 -49.99 39.06 28.69
N ASP A 173 -49.85 38.91 30.01
CA ASP A 173 -48.76 38.16 30.63
C ASP A 173 -48.82 36.65 30.40
N LEU A 174 -50.03 36.10 30.28
CA LEU A 174 -50.22 34.68 29.99
C LEU A 174 -50.14 34.38 28.49
N LEU A 175 -50.52 35.33 27.64
CA LEU A 175 -50.61 35.16 26.19
C LEU A 175 -49.36 35.64 25.43
N THR A 176 -48.39 36.26 26.10
CA THR A 176 -47.11 36.63 25.48
C THR A 176 -46.38 35.40 24.94
N LYS A 177 -46.05 35.46 23.66
CA LYS A 177 -45.26 34.46 22.95
C LYS A 177 -43.77 34.71 23.18
N ASP A 178 -43.00 33.65 22.96
CA ASP A 178 -41.54 33.69 22.89
C ASP A 178 -41.10 34.38 21.58
N ASP A 179 -39.92 35.00 21.58
CA ASP A 179 -39.40 35.77 20.44
C ASP A 179 -39.16 34.85 19.22
N LEU A 180 -38.78 33.59 19.46
CA LEU A 180 -38.52 32.57 18.42
C LEU A 180 -39.77 31.77 17.99
N HIS A 181 -40.97 32.19 18.39
CA HIS A 181 -42.19 31.41 18.12
C HIS A 181 -42.46 31.21 16.64
N ASP A 182 -42.29 32.26 15.83
CA ASP A 182 -42.57 32.18 14.39
C ASP A 182 -41.52 31.32 13.66
N GLU A 183 -40.26 31.36 14.11
CA GLU A 183 -39.17 30.51 13.59
C GLU A 183 -39.40 29.02 13.92
N ARG A 184 -39.78 28.68 15.16
CA ARG A 184 -40.15 27.30 15.53
C ARG A 184 -41.33 26.79 14.70
N LYS A 185 -42.30 27.66 14.40
CA LYS A 185 -43.44 27.30 13.56
C LYS A 185 -43.00 27.03 12.13
N ALA A 186 -42.13 27.87 11.56
CA ALA A 186 -41.59 27.66 10.22
C ALA A 186 -40.79 26.35 10.15
N PHE A 187 -39.91 26.11 11.12
CA PHE A 187 -39.14 24.87 11.26
C PHE A 187 -40.05 23.65 11.34
N ALA A 188 -41.10 23.67 12.17
CA ALA A 188 -42.01 22.53 12.31
C ALA A 188 -42.78 22.18 11.03
N VAL A 189 -43.12 23.19 10.21
CA VAL A 189 -43.74 22.96 8.89
C VAL A 189 -42.73 22.34 7.94
N HIS A 190 -41.53 22.91 7.84
CA HIS A 190 -40.49 22.41 6.94
C HIS A 190 -40.06 20.99 7.30
N LEU A 191 -39.79 20.71 8.58
CA LEU A 191 -39.47 19.37 9.08
C LEU A 191 -40.50 18.33 8.64
N ARG A 192 -41.80 18.66 8.72
CA ARG A 192 -42.87 17.74 8.32
C ARG A 192 -42.89 17.50 6.81
N GLU A 193 -42.66 18.53 6.00
CA GLU A 193 -42.55 18.40 4.55
C GLU A 193 -41.33 17.54 4.17
N SER A 194 -40.17 17.79 4.78
CA SER A 194 -38.94 17.02 4.58
C SER A 194 -39.09 15.55 5.04
N GLU A 195 -39.78 15.28 6.15
CA GLU A 195 -40.10 13.92 6.63
C GLU A 195 -40.93 13.13 5.63
N VAL A 196 -42.01 13.74 5.10
CA VAL A 196 -42.88 13.09 4.11
C VAL A 196 -42.10 12.82 2.82
N ARG A 197 -41.33 13.80 2.34
CA ARG A 197 -40.50 13.66 1.14
C ARG A 197 -39.49 12.53 1.32
N LEU A 198 -38.80 12.47 2.46
CA LEU A 198 -37.80 11.43 2.71
C LEU A 198 -38.42 10.02 2.78
N LEU A 199 -39.60 9.87 3.37
CA LEU A 199 -40.33 8.60 3.38
C LEU A 199 -40.70 8.13 1.96
N GLU A 200 -41.13 9.06 1.10
CA GLU A 200 -41.39 8.74 -0.32
C GLU A 200 -40.09 8.31 -1.02
N LEU A 201 -38.99 9.03 -0.80
CA LEU A 201 -37.69 8.70 -1.39
C LEU A 201 -37.15 7.35 -0.92
N GLN A 202 -37.28 7.02 0.37
CA GLN A 202 -36.90 5.72 0.94
C GLN A 202 -37.65 4.55 0.31
N SER A 203 -38.91 4.75 -0.07
CA SER A 203 -39.70 3.69 -0.72
C SER A 203 -39.22 3.35 -2.13
N ARG A 204 -38.53 4.28 -2.80
CA ARG A 204 -38.10 4.16 -4.20
C ARG A 204 -36.59 3.99 -4.37
N ASN A 205 -35.79 4.44 -3.40
CA ASN A 205 -34.34 4.49 -3.52
C ASN A 205 -33.68 3.99 -2.22
N PRO A 206 -32.81 2.96 -2.31
CA PRO A 206 -31.98 2.53 -1.19
C PRO A 206 -30.89 3.58 -0.87
N GLY A 207 -30.27 3.48 0.31
CA GLY A 207 -29.18 4.37 0.74
C GLY A 207 -29.60 5.64 1.52
N MET A 208 -30.90 5.85 1.74
CA MET A 208 -31.45 7.04 2.42
C MET A 208 -31.27 7.06 3.95
N GLN A 209 -30.34 6.26 4.51
CA GLN A 209 -30.12 6.16 5.96
C GLN A 209 -29.45 7.41 6.54
N GLN A 210 -28.48 7.98 5.81
CA GLN A 210 -27.76 9.18 6.24
C GLN A 210 -28.63 10.45 6.23
N PRO A 211 -29.44 10.74 5.17
CA PRO A 211 -30.45 11.79 5.26
C PRO A 211 -31.43 11.59 6.42
N ALA A 212 -31.82 10.35 6.71
CA ALA A 212 -32.74 10.05 7.81
C ALA A 212 -32.15 10.30 9.18
N SER A 213 -30.85 10.02 9.38
CA SER A 213 -30.18 10.32 10.64
C SER A 213 -30.03 11.83 10.86
N LEU A 214 -29.67 12.59 9.81
CA LEU A 214 -29.60 14.06 9.86
C LEU A 214 -30.97 14.69 10.16
N LEU A 215 -32.02 14.20 9.51
CA LEU A 215 -33.39 14.67 9.74
C LEU A 215 -33.87 14.37 11.16
N LYS A 216 -33.48 13.22 11.72
CA LYS A 216 -33.74 12.88 13.13
C LYS A 216 -32.98 13.82 14.08
N ALA A 217 -31.71 14.11 13.81
CA ALA A 217 -30.92 15.06 14.59
C ALA A 217 -31.53 16.47 14.53
N ALA A 218 -31.96 16.91 13.34
CA ALA A 218 -32.67 18.17 13.15
C ALA A 218 -33.94 18.24 14.00
N ARG A 219 -34.72 17.14 14.07
CA ARG A 219 -35.92 17.05 14.93
C ARG A 219 -35.58 17.19 16.42
N GLU A 220 -34.47 16.61 16.88
CA GLU A 220 -34.08 16.64 18.29
C GLU A 220 -33.54 18.02 18.71
N GLU A 221 -32.72 18.66 17.88
CA GLU A 221 -32.07 19.95 18.21
C GLU A 221 -32.88 21.19 17.76
N GLY A 222 -33.67 21.07 16.70
CA GLY A 222 -34.31 22.21 16.02
C GLY A 222 -35.48 22.86 16.77
N TRP A 223 -36.01 22.21 17.81
CA TRP A 223 -37.01 22.83 18.68
C TRP A 223 -36.38 23.85 19.63
N ASP A 224 -35.19 23.58 20.13
CA ASP A 224 -34.47 24.48 21.03
C ASP A 224 -33.82 25.62 20.23
N ASP A 225 -33.19 25.28 19.09
CA ASP A 225 -32.53 26.22 18.17
C ASP A 225 -33.08 26.05 16.74
N PRO A 226 -34.09 26.86 16.34
CA PRO A 226 -34.73 26.76 15.03
C PRO A 226 -33.78 27.03 13.86
N GLU A 227 -32.84 27.96 14.01
CA GLU A 227 -31.88 28.32 12.95
C GLU A 227 -30.97 27.13 12.65
N ARG A 228 -30.43 26.50 13.69
CA ARG A 228 -29.61 25.29 13.55
C ARG A 228 -30.41 24.11 13.02
N GLY A 229 -31.65 23.94 13.48
CA GLY A 229 -32.58 22.94 12.96
C GLY A 229 -32.82 23.08 11.45
N MET A 230 -33.03 24.31 10.97
CA MET A 230 -33.18 24.60 9.54
C MET A 230 -31.92 24.29 8.73
N MET A 231 -30.74 24.58 9.26
CA MET A 231 -29.47 24.23 8.60
C MET A 231 -29.31 22.70 8.45
N MET A 232 -29.61 21.94 9.50
CA MET A 232 -29.55 20.46 9.45
C MET A 232 -30.58 19.87 8.49
N LEU A 233 -31.78 20.46 8.40
CA LEU A 233 -32.77 20.07 7.40
C LEU A 233 -32.26 20.28 5.98
N ALA A 234 -31.69 21.44 5.70
CA ALA A 234 -31.12 21.73 4.38
C ALA A 234 -29.97 20.76 4.02
N GLU A 235 -29.13 20.38 4.99
CA GLU A 235 -28.08 19.39 4.80
C GLU A 235 -28.65 17.99 4.52
N ALA A 236 -29.69 17.57 5.26
CA ALA A 236 -30.38 16.31 5.02
C ALA A 236 -31.02 16.25 3.63
N GLU A 237 -31.63 17.34 3.19
CA GLU A 237 -32.22 17.45 1.84
C GLU A 237 -31.15 17.41 0.75
N HIS A 238 -30.05 18.14 0.93
CA HIS A 238 -28.94 18.13 -0.03
C HIS A 238 -28.29 16.75 -0.15
N GLU A 239 -28.12 16.04 0.98
CA GLU A 239 -27.63 14.67 1.01
C GLU A 239 -28.57 13.72 0.27
N ALA A 240 -29.89 13.84 0.48
CA ALA A 240 -30.88 13.04 -0.24
C ALA A 240 -30.84 13.31 -1.76
N GLU A 241 -30.70 14.58 -2.17
CA GLU A 241 -30.57 14.95 -3.57
C GLU A 241 -29.28 14.41 -4.21
N ARG A 242 -28.16 14.43 -3.47
CA ARG A 242 -26.90 13.83 -3.93
C ARG A 242 -27.04 12.33 -4.16
N ILE A 243 -27.68 11.61 -3.26
CA ILE A 243 -27.93 10.16 -3.39
C ILE A 243 -28.81 9.88 -4.62
N LEU A 244 -29.83 10.70 -4.88
CA LEU A 244 -30.66 10.56 -6.07
C LEU A 244 -29.88 10.77 -7.37
N ALA A 245 -29.00 11.79 -7.40
CA ALA A 245 -28.14 12.04 -8.55
C ALA A 245 -27.21 10.84 -8.80
N LEU A 246 -26.55 10.34 -7.76
CA LEU A 246 -25.69 9.16 -7.85
C LEU A 246 -26.46 7.90 -8.29
N SER A 247 -27.67 7.69 -7.78
CA SER A 247 -28.52 6.56 -8.18
C SER A 247 -28.90 6.63 -9.67
N LYS A 248 -29.20 7.84 -10.17
CA LYS A 248 -29.49 8.06 -11.59
C LYS A 248 -28.27 7.76 -12.46
N ASP A 249 -27.10 8.27 -12.07
CA ASP A 249 -25.85 8.05 -12.80
C ASP A 249 -25.48 6.56 -12.80
N LEU A 250 -25.67 5.88 -11.66
CA LEU A 250 -25.47 4.44 -11.54
C LEU A 250 -26.42 3.65 -12.47
N GLY A 251 -27.66 4.11 -12.62
CA GLY A 251 -28.62 3.53 -13.57
C GLY A 251 -28.14 3.62 -15.02
N ALA A 252 -27.57 4.75 -15.42
CA ALA A 252 -26.99 4.93 -16.75
C ALA A 252 -25.75 4.03 -16.98
N ILE A 253 -24.86 3.97 -15.98
CA ILE A 253 -23.69 3.07 -16.02
C ILE A 253 -24.15 1.62 -16.15
N ARG A 254 -25.14 1.21 -15.36
CA ARG A 254 -25.70 -0.15 -15.41
C ARG A 254 -26.19 -0.51 -16.81
N ASP A 255 -26.94 0.38 -17.46
CA ASP A 255 -27.49 0.11 -18.79
C ASP A 255 -26.38 -0.03 -19.85
N ASP A 256 -25.34 0.81 -19.77
CA ASP A 256 -24.15 0.76 -20.64
C ASP A 256 -23.28 -0.50 -20.39
N VAL A 257 -23.11 -0.90 -19.13
CA VAL A 257 -22.43 -2.15 -18.75
C VAL A 257 -23.18 -3.36 -19.27
N ARG A 258 -24.52 -3.38 -19.14
CA ARG A 258 -25.35 -4.45 -19.68
C ARG A 258 -25.14 -4.59 -21.18
N GLU A 259 -25.11 -3.48 -21.92
CA GLU A 259 -24.88 -3.51 -23.36
C GLU A 259 -23.48 -4.08 -23.70
N ALA A 260 -22.45 -3.72 -22.93
CA ALA A 260 -21.11 -4.29 -23.09
C ALA A 260 -21.07 -5.81 -22.83
N ILE A 261 -21.75 -6.27 -21.78
CA ILE A 261 -21.87 -7.70 -21.47
C ILE A 261 -22.59 -8.44 -22.61
N GLU A 262 -23.70 -7.89 -23.12
CA GLU A 262 -24.42 -8.48 -24.26
C GLU A 262 -23.57 -8.52 -25.54
N ARG A 263 -22.64 -7.57 -25.75
CA ARG A 263 -21.68 -7.65 -26.87
C ARG A 263 -20.66 -8.75 -26.65
N ALA A 264 -20.10 -8.87 -25.44
CA ALA A 264 -19.17 -9.94 -25.10
C ALA A 264 -19.78 -11.33 -25.26
N GLU A 265 -21.04 -11.52 -24.82
CA GLU A 265 -21.81 -12.77 -24.96
C GLU A 265 -22.07 -13.20 -26.41
N ARG A 266 -21.99 -12.27 -27.38
CA ARG A 266 -22.10 -12.64 -28.80
C ARG A 266 -20.80 -13.22 -29.35
N VAL A 267 -19.67 -12.87 -28.73
CA VAL A 267 -18.33 -13.32 -29.14
C VAL A 267 -17.93 -14.59 -28.39
N SER A 268 -18.40 -14.76 -27.15
CA SER A 268 -18.15 -15.94 -26.33
C SER A 268 -19.44 -16.50 -25.74
N ASP A 269 -19.58 -17.83 -25.74
CA ASP A 269 -20.76 -18.54 -25.24
C ASP A 269 -20.78 -18.66 -23.69
N VAL A 270 -19.85 -17.99 -22.98
CA VAL A 270 -19.42 -18.39 -21.62
C VAL A 270 -19.20 -17.26 -20.58
N PRO A 271 -19.38 -15.94 -20.79
CA PRO A 271 -18.85 -14.98 -19.81
C PRO A 271 -19.69 -14.91 -18.52
N GLU A 272 -19.44 -15.82 -17.58
CA GLU A 272 -20.02 -15.86 -16.23
C GLU A 272 -19.45 -14.75 -15.35
N GLY A 273 -18.19 -14.35 -15.55
CA GLY A 273 -17.51 -13.35 -14.74
C GLY A 273 -18.13 -11.95 -14.85
N PRO A 274 -18.26 -11.35 -16.06
CA PRO A 274 -18.91 -10.05 -16.21
C PRO A 274 -20.34 -10.02 -15.63
N ARG A 275 -21.13 -11.08 -15.85
CA ARG A 275 -22.47 -11.22 -15.25
C ARG A 275 -22.43 -11.30 -13.73
N ARG A 276 -21.51 -12.08 -13.17
CA ARG A 276 -21.35 -12.20 -11.71
C ARG A 276 -21.03 -10.87 -11.06
N PHE A 277 -20.12 -10.08 -11.64
CA PHE A 277 -19.81 -8.74 -11.13
C PHE A 277 -21.00 -7.79 -11.25
N TYR A 278 -21.73 -7.85 -12.37
CA TYR A 278 -22.94 -7.07 -12.58
C TYR A 278 -24.04 -7.41 -11.56
N ASP A 279 -24.32 -8.69 -11.33
CA ASP A 279 -25.31 -9.15 -10.36
C ASP A 279 -24.93 -8.78 -8.92
N LEU A 280 -23.64 -8.87 -8.58
CA LEU A 280 -23.15 -8.41 -7.28
C LEU A 280 -23.33 -6.89 -7.13
N ALA A 281 -23.04 -6.12 -8.18
CA ALA A 281 -23.24 -4.68 -8.19
C ALA A 281 -24.70 -4.29 -7.96
N LEU A 282 -25.64 -5.04 -8.54
CA LEU A 282 -27.07 -4.83 -8.33
C LEU A 282 -27.48 -5.05 -6.87
N ARG A 283 -26.97 -6.10 -6.23
CA ARG A 283 -27.25 -6.37 -4.81
C ARG A 283 -26.68 -5.28 -3.91
N GLU A 284 -25.46 -4.84 -4.16
CA GLU A 284 -24.84 -3.74 -3.41
C GLU A 284 -25.63 -2.43 -3.60
N ALA A 285 -26.08 -2.14 -4.83
CA ALA A 285 -26.94 -0.99 -5.08
C ALA A 285 -28.26 -1.08 -4.29
N GLU A 286 -28.89 -2.26 -4.22
CA GLU A 286 -30.09 -2.52 -3.41
C GLU A 286 -29.85 -2.33 -1.90
N HIS A 287 -28.65 -2.63 -1.42
CA HIS A 287 -28.25 -2.39 -0.03
C HIS A 287 -27.88 -0.93 0.27
N GLY A 288 -27.73 -0.10 -0.76
CA GLY A 288 -27.43 1.34 -0.65
C GLY A 288 -25.94 1.70 -0.74
N SER A 289 -25.06 0.72 -1.01
CA SER A 289 -23.62 0.92 -1.22
C SER A 289 -23.33 1.35 -2.67
N LEU A 290 -23.85 2.53 -3.07
CA LEU A 290 -23.79 3.02 -4.46
C LEU A 290 -22.38 3.08 -5.06
N ARG A 291 -21.37 3.41 -4.23
CA ARG A 291 -19.97 3.49 -4.69
C ARG A 291 -19.36 2.11 -4.96
N GLU A 292 -19.68 1.12 -4.14
CA GLU A 292 -19.20 -0.25 -4.33
C GLU A 292 -19.89 -0.86 -5.56
N ALA A 293 -21.19 -0.62 -5.72
CA ALA A 293 -21.93 -0.98 -6.91
C ALA A 293 -21.30 -0.38 -8.19
N GLU A 294 -20.93 0.90 -8.16
CA GLU A 294 -20.27 1.54 -9.31
C GLU A 294 -18.93 0.87 -9.66
N GLN A 295 -18.10 0.58 -8.66
CA GLN A 295 -16.80 -0.09 -8.87
C GLN A 295 -16.99 -1.47 -9.50
N LEU A 296 -17.95 -2.25 -9.00
CA LEU A 296 -18.29 -3.56 -9.54
C LEU A 296 -18.82 -3.48 -10.97
N LEU A 297 -19.65 -2.49 -11.30
CA LEU A 297 -20.10 -2.24 -12.67
C LEU A 297 -18.93 -1.89 -13.60
N ARG A 298 -17.99 -1.04 -13.16
CA ARG A 298 -16.80 -0.70 -13.94
C ARG A 298 -15.92 -1.93 -14.18
N ALA A 299 -15.73 -2.79 -13.18
CA ALA A 299 -15.00 -4.04 -13.32
C ALA A 299 -15.69 -4.99 -14.31
N ALA A 300 -17.01 -5.14 -14.21
CA ALA A 300 -17.81 -5.93 -15.15
C ALA A 300 -17.65 -5.42 -16.59
N LYS A 301 -17.73 -4.09 -16.80
CA LYS A 301 -17.55 -3.48 -18.12
C LYS A 301 -16.15 -3.69 -18.67
N ALA A 302 -15.11 -3.49 -17.87
CA ALA A 302 -13.73 -3.70 -18.30
C ALA A 302 -13.50 -5.15 -18.74
N LYS A 303 -14.01 -6.12 -17.98
CA LYS A 303 -13.91 -7.54 -18.33
C LYS A 303 -14.70 -7.88 -19.61
N ALA A 304 -15.91 -7.35 -19.75
CA ALA A 304 -16.72 -7.52 -20.96
C ALA A 304 -16.03 -6.95 -22.21
N ILE A 305 -15.42 -5.76 -22.13
CA ILE A 305 -14.68 -5.15 -23.23
C ILE A 305 -13.46 -6.00 -23.62
N ASN A 306 -12.68 -6.47 -22.64
CA ASN A 306 -11.53 -7.33 -22.92
C ASN A 306 -11.95 -8.61 -23.69
N ILE A 307 -13.06 -9.22 -23.28
CA ILE A 307 -13.65 -10.37 -23.99
C ILE A 307 -14.12 -9.99 -25.39
N GLU A 308 -14.85 -8.88 -25.55
CA GLU A 308 -15.32 -8.41 -26.84
C GLU A 308 -14.16 -8.18 -27.83
N GLU A 309 -13.06 -7.58 -27.37
CA GLU A 309 -11.92 -7.20 -28.20
C GLU A 309 -10.99 -8.36 -28.55
N HIS A 310 -10.73 -9.28 -27.61
CA HIS A 310 -9.63 -10.25 -27.75
C HIS A 310 -10.06 -11.71 -27.87
N TRP A 311 -11.30 -12.08 -27.54
CA TRP A 311 -11.69 -13.49 -27.44
C TRP A 311 -11.56 -14.28 -28.74
N SER A 312 -12.02 -13.70 -29.86
CA SER A 312 -11.93 -14.35 -31.18
C SER A 312 -10.49 -14.56 -31.61
N ALA A 313 -9.67 -13.50 -31.54
CA ALA A 313 -8.25 -13.56 -31.88
C ALA A 313 -7.49 -14.56 -31.01
N ALA A 314 -7.77 -14.60 -29.69
CA ALA A 314 -7.15 -15.55 -28.77
C ALA A 314 -7.56 -17.00 -29.09
N SER A 315 -8.84 -17.24 -29.36
CA SER A 315 -9.35 -18.56 -29.76
C SER A 315 -8.71 -19.04 -31.07
N ASP A 316 -8.67 -18.19 -32.08
CA ASP A 316 -8.07 -18.52 -33.38
C ASP A 316 -6.57 -18.81 -33.23
N ALA A 317 -5.85 -17.98 -32.48
CA ALA A 317 -4.43 -18.18 -32.21
C ALA A 317 -4.17 -19.50 -31.46
N ILE A 318 -5.00 -19.87 -30.48
CA ILE A 318 -4.91 -21.15 -29.77
C ILE A 318 -5.07 -22.32 -30.75
N THR A 319 -6.06 -22.25 -31.65
CA THR A 319 -6.25 -23.31 -32.65
C THR A 319 -5.10 -23.40 -33.66
N GLU A 320 -4.51 -22.27 -34.04
CA GLU A 320 -3.34 -22.23 -34.92
C GLU A 320 -2.10 -22.80 -34.22
N ALA A 321 -1.86 -22.43 -32.97
CA ALA A 321 -0.77 -22.98 -32.16
C ALA A 321 -0.92 -24.48 -31.92
N GLU A 322 -2.14 -24.97 -31.68
CA GLU A 322 -2.44 -26.41 -31.60
C GLU A 322 -2.11 -27.14 -32.89
N ALA A 323 -2.51 -26.58 -34.04
CA ALA A 323 -2.21 -27.14 -35.34
C ALA A 323 -0.70 -27.15 -35.64
N ALA A 324 0.01 -26.08 -35.25
CA ALA A 324 1.45 -25.94 -35.44
C ALA A 324 2.26 -26.95 -34.59
N ILE A 325 1.84 -27.22 -33.36
CA ILE A 325 2.47 -28.23 -32.49
C ILE A 325 2.22 -29.65 -33.03
N GLY A 326 1.03 -29.92 -33.54
CA GLY A 326 0.65 -31.22 -34.09
C GLY A 326 0.94 -32.40 -33.15
N ASN A 327 1.44 -33.49 -33.73
CA ASN A 327 1.82 -34.72 -33.02
C ASN A 327 3.32 -34.80 -32.68
N GLU A 328 4.07 -33.71 -32.81
CA GLU A 328 5.51 -33.73 -32.58
C GLU A 328 5.83 -34.05 -31.10
N SER A 329 6.90 -34.80 -30.86
CA SER A 329 7.29 -35.26 -29.53
C SER A 329 8.72 -34.86 -29.21
N GLY A 330 8.98 -34.54 -27.95
CA GLY A 330 10.29 -34.13 -27.47
C GLY A 330 10.18 -33.12 -26.33
N HIS A 331 11.24 -33.00 -25.53
CA HIS A 331 11.27 -32.12 -24.35
C HIS A 331 10.96 -30.65 -24.68
N MET A 332 11.44 -30.17 -25.82
CA MET A 332 11.21 -28.78 -26.26
C MET A 332 9.74 -28.54 -26.66
N VAL A 333 9.11 -29.50 -27.33
CA VAL A 333 7.70 -29.43 -27.73
C VAL A 333 6.78 -29.54 -26.51
N GLU A 334 7.17 -30.29 -25.49
CA GLU A 334 6.41 -30.41 -24.25
C GLU A 334 6.38 -29.10 -23.44
N SER A 335 7.47 -28.34 -23.45
CA SER A 335 7.49 -26.97 -22.91
C SER A 335 6.50 -26.05 -23.64
N VAL A 336 6.40 -26.17 -24.97
CA VAL A 336 5.45 -25.37 -25.77
C VAL A 336 4.00 -25.80 -25.50
N ARG A 337 3.73 -27.10 -25.33
CA ARG A 337 2.42 -27.61 -24.89
C ARG A 337 2.01 -27.10 -23.51
N ALA A 338 2.97 -26.93 -22.58
CA ALA A 338 2.69 -26.34 -21.28
C ALA A 338 2.24 -24.88 -21.40
N ILE A 339 2.90 -24.08 -22.26
CA ILE A 339 2.49 -22.69 -22.54
C ILE A 339 1.09 -22.65 -23.14
N LEU A 340 0.79 -23.53 -24.10
CA LEU A 340 -0.55 -23.66 -24.67
C LEU A 340 -1.59 -24.05 -23.60
N GLY A 341 -1.23 -24.92 -22.66
CA GLY A 341 -2.07 -25.28 -21.52
C GLY A 341 -2.42 -24.08 -20.65
N LEU A 342 -1.42 -23.25 -20.32
CA LEU A 342 -1.61 -22.01 -19.57
C LEU A 342 -2.50 -21.01 -20.32
N ALA A 343 -2.34 -20.89 -21.64
CA ALA A 343 -3.20 -20.02 -22.44
C ALA A 343 -4.67 -20.48 -22.45
N ARG A 344 -4.92 -21.80 -22.49
CA ARG A 344 -6.28 -22.35 -22.36
C ARG A 344 -6.87 -22.10 -20.96
N GLU A 345 -6.05 -22.16 -19.92
CA GLU A 345 -6.46 -21.81 -18.55
C GLU A 345 -6.81 -20.33 -18.44
N ALA A 346 -6.02 -19.44 -19.03
CA ALA A 346 -6.33 -18.00 -19.10
C ALA A 346 -7.65 -17.73 -19.85
N MET A 347 -7.92 -18.43 -20.95
CA MET A 347 -9.24 -18.37 -21.62
C MET A 347 -10.38 -18.83 -20.72
N ALA A 348 -10.17 -19.90 -19.93
CA ALA A 348 -11.17 -20.39 -18.97
C ALA A 348 -11.43 -19.41 -17.82
N ASN A 349 -10.42 -18.60 -17.44
CA ASN A 349 -10.54 -17.52 -16.46
C ASN A 349 -11.11 -16.21 -17.05
N GLU A 350 -11.41 -16.22 -18.36
CA GLU A 350 -11.90 -15.08 -19.15
C GLU A 350 -10.88 -13.94 -19.24
N GLU A 351 -9.60 -14.30 -19.45
CA GLU A 351 -8.46 -13.39 -19.65
C GLU A 351 -7.88 -13.58 -21.07
N PRO A 352 -8.63 -13.22 -22.13
CA PRO A 352 -8.25 -13.52 -23.50
C PRO A 352 -7.04 -12.72 -24.00
N GLU A 353 -6.82 -11.51 -23.50
CA GLU A 353 -5.61 -10.74 -23.80
C GLU A 353 -4.34 -11.45 -23.32
N GLU A 354 -4.36 -11.99 -22.11
CA GLU A 354 -3.24 -12.76 -21.56
C GLU A 354 -3.03 -14.06 -22.36
N ALA A 355 -4.11 -14.80 -22.64
CA ALA A 355 -4.06 -15.99 -23.47
C ALA A 355 -3.45 -15.71 -24.86
N LEU A 356 -3.88 -14.63 -25.51
CA LEU A 356 -3.35 -14.21 -26.81
C LEU A 356 -1.85 -13.90 -26.74
N SER A 357 -1.41 -13.19 -25.69
CA SER A 357 0.00 -12.86 -25.50
C SER A 357 0.87 -14.11 -25.36
N MET A 358 0.43 -15.10 -24.59
CA MET A 358 1.14 -16.36 -24.40
C MET A 358 1.25 -17.13 -25.73
N VAL A 359 0.15 -17.23 -26.46
CA VAL A 359 0.06 -18.01 -27.70
C VAL A 359 0.84 -17.37 -28.84
N SER A 360 0.87 -16.04 -28.91
CA SER A 360 1.63 -15.31 -29.95
C SER A 360 3.13 -15.65 -29.97
N SER A 361 3.67 -16.11 -28.84
CA SER A 361 5.08 -16.55 -28.73
C SER A 361 5.33 -17.97 -29.25
N ILE A 362 4.29 -18.81 -29.35
CA ILE A 362 4.40 -20.23 -29.68
C ILE A 362 4.95 -20.43 -31.09
N GLY A 363 4.49 -19.66 -32.07
CA GLY A 363 4.96 -19.76 -33.46
C GLY A 363 6.48 -19.58 -33.57
N ALA A 364 7.02 -18.52 -32.96
CA ALA A 364 8.47 -18.26 -32.96
C ALA A 364 9.26 -19.36 -32.21
N HIS A 365 8.69 -19.92 -31.13
CA HIS A 365 9.30 -21.04 -30.43
C HIS A 365 9.33 -22.32 -31.28
N MET A 366 8.25 -22.62 -32.00
CA MET A 366 8.18 -23.76 -32.93
C MET A 366 9.16 -23.60 -34.10
N ASP A 367 9.26 -22.41 -34.70
CA ASP A 367 10.25 -22.13 -35.74
C ASP A 367 11.69 -22.35 -35.24
N SER A 368 11.98 -21.93 -34.01
CA SER A 368 13.29 -22.16 -33.38
C SER A 368 13.57 -23.65 -33.16
N ILE A 369 12.58 -24.42 -32.70
CA ILE A 369 12.69 -25.88 -32.53
C ILE A 369 12.93 -26.56 -33.88
N GLY A 370 12.20 -26.16 -34.92
CA GLY A 370 12.37 -26.66 -36.29
C GLY A 370 13.78 -26.40 -36.83
N ASN A 371 14.34 -25.20 -36.61
CA ASN A 371 15.71 -24.87 -36.99
C ASN A 371 16.75 -25.74 -36.25
N VAL A 372 16.59 -25.93 -34.94
CA VAL A 372 17.51 -26.78 -34.16
C VAL A 372 17.43 -28.23 -34.63
N HIS A 373 16.23 -28.72 -34.96
CA HIS A 373 16.04 -30.05 -35.52
C HIS A 373 16.74 -30.18 -36.89
N GLU A 374 16.54 -29.24 -37.81
CA GLU A 374 17.19 -29.27 -39.12
C GLU A 374 18.73 -29.21 -39.02
N GLU A 375 19.25 -28.35 -38.13
CA GLU A 375 20.69 -28.25 -37.86
C GLU A 375 21.25 -29.54 -37.25
N ALA A 376 20.49 -30.20 -36.38
CA ALA A 376 20.88 -31.48 -35.79
C ALA A 376 20.91 -32.59 -36.85
N THR A 377 19.91 -32.65 -37.75
CA THR A 377 19.88 -33.60 -38.87
C THR A 377 21.09 -33.44 -39.76
N ARG A 378 21.39 -32.19 -40.17
CA ARG A 378 22.59 -31.90 -40.97
C ARG A 378 23.88 -32.29 -40.25
N ALA A 379 23.97 -32.05 -38.94
CA ALA A 379 25.15 -32.44 -38.17
C ALA A 379 25.33 -33.97 -38.08
N ILE A 380 24.24 -34.73 -37.94
CA ILE A 380 24.26 -36.21 -37.98
C ILE A 380 24.70 -36.69 -39.36
N ASP A 381 24.12 -36.15 -40.43
CA ASP A 381 24.50 -36.48 -41.80
C ASP A 381 25.98 -36.17 -42.05
N ASP A 382 26.46 -35.00 -41.64
CA ASP A 382 27.87 -34.61 -41.76
C ASP A 382 28.79 -35.57 -40.99
N ALA A 383 28.40 -35.99 -39.78
CA ALA A 383 29.15 -36.94 -38.97
C ALA A 383 29.17 -38.34 -39.61
N GLU A 384 28.06 -38.79 -40.20
CA GLU A 384 27.99 -40.04 -40.96
C GLU A 384 28.90 -40.02 -42.19
N HIS A 385 28.83 -38.93 -42.98
CA HIS A 385 29.68 -38.76 -44.14
C HIS A 385 31.15 -38.69 -43.75
N ALA A 386 31.47 -38.00 -42.66
CA ALA A 386 32.82 -37.96 -42.11
C ALA A 386 33.30 -39.35 -41.70
N LEU A 387 32.48 -40.15 -41.00
CA LEU A 387 32.82 -41.51 -40.60
C LEU A 387 33.02 -42.43 -41.81
N ALA A 388 32.16 -42.32 -42.83
CA ALA A 388 32.26 -43.11 -44.06
C ALA A 388 33.49 -42.75 -44.91
N ALA A 389 33.96 -41.50 -44.83
CA ALA A 389 35.13 -41.01 -45.57
C ALA A 389 36.48 -41.37 -44.91
N VAL A 390 36.49 -41.87 -43.67
CA VAL A 390 37.74 -42.29 -43.02
C VAL A 390 38.22 -43.61 -43.62
N GLU A 391 39.34 -43.55 -44.34
CA GLU A 391 40.06 -44.75 -44.78
C GLU A 391 40.93 -45.28 -43.62
N GLY A 392 40.61 -46.46 -43.09
CA GLY A 392 41.41 -47.15 -42.06
C GLY A 392 40.71 -47.29 -40.71
N TYR A 393 41.39 -46.89 -39.63
CA TYR A 393 40.90 -47.05 -38.25
C TYR A 393 39.82 -46.03 -37.91
N ILE A 394 38.63 -46.52 -37.57
CA ILE A 394 37.53 -45.74 -37.03
C ILE A 394 37.40 -46.08 -35.52
N PRO A 395 37.42 -45.10 -34.62
CA PRO A 395 37.21 -45.37 -33.19
C PRO A 395 35.81 -45.95 -32.95
N VAL A 396 35.73 -47.09 -32.26
CA VAL A 396 34.45 -47.75 -31.91
C VAL A 396 33.53 -46.81 -31.13
N GLU A 397 34.11 -45.99 -30.26
CA GLU A 397 33.41 -44.99 -29.48
C GLU A 397 32.67 -43.95 -30.37
N SER A 398 33.23 -43.58 -31.51
CA SER A 398 32.59 -42.64 -32.44
C SER A 398 31.36 -43.25 -33.13
N ILE A 399 31.35 -44.57 -33.35
CA ILE A 399 30.19 -45.30 -33.90
C ILE A 399 29.07 -45.40 -32.86
N GLU A 400 29.41 -45.72 -31.62
CA GLU A 400 28.46 -45.75 -30.50
C GLU A 400 27.89 -44.35 -30.22
N ARG A 401 28.73 -43.31 -30.24
CA ARG A 401 28.26 -41.92 -30.09
C ARG A 401 27.32 -41.50 -31.22
N LEU A 402 27.52 -42.00 -32.45
CA LEU A 402 26.60 -41.74 -33.57
C LEU A 402 25.25 -42.42 -33.36
N SER A 403 25.23 -43.68 -32.88
CA SER A 403 23.95 -44.35 -32.59
C SER A 403 23.19 -43.64 -31.48
N VAL A 404 23.88 -43.21 -30.42
CA VAL A 404 23.29 -42.41 -29.34
C VAL A 404 22.77 -41.07 -29.86
N ALA A 405 23.47 -40.41 -30.80
CA ALA A 405 22.99 -39.18 -31.42
C ALA A 405 21.68 -39.38 -32.21
N LYS A 406 21.54 -40.52 -32.92
CA LYS A 406 20.30 -40.88 -33.63
C LYS A 406 19.16 -41.20 -32.66
N GLU A 407 19.43 -41.97 -31.62
CA GLU A 407 18.44 -42.27 -30.57
C GLU A 407 17.96 -40.99 -29.87
N ALA A 408 18.88 -40.06 -29.56
CA ALA A 408 18.54 -38.75 -29.01
C ALA A 408 17.67 -37.93 -29.97
N MET A 409 17.95 -38.00 -31.27
CA MET A 409 17.15 -37.35 -32.30
C MET A 409 15.73 -37.95 -32.41
N GLU A 410 15.60 -39.27 -32.39
CA GLU A 410 14.32 -39.98 -32.36
C GLU A 410 13.52 -39.69 -31.09
N ALA A 411 14.20 -39.49 -29.95
CA ALA A 411 13.60 -39.08 -28.69
C ALA A 411 13.21 -37.59 -28.64
N GLY A 412 13.53 -36.81 -29.67
CA GLY A 412 13.21 -35.38 -29.77
C GLY A 412 14.19 -34.45 -29.03
N ASP A 413 15.39 -34.91 -28.70
CA ASP A 413 16.48 -34.10 -28.14
C ASP A 413 17.50 -33.73 -29.23
N ALA A 414 17.08 -32.83 -30.12
CA ALA A 414 17.90 -32.34 -31.23
C ALA A 414 19.18 -31.62 -30.77
N ALA A 415 19.16 -30.96 -29.61
CA ALA A 415 20.33 -30.25 -29.09
C ALA A 415 21.44 -31.23 -28.67
N LEU A 416 21.09 -32.29 -27.94
CA LEU A 416 22.03 -33.35 -27.58
C LEU A 416 22.54 -34.07 -28.83
N ALA A 417 21.64 -34.43 -29.75
CA ALA A 417 21.99 -35.09 -31.00
C ALA A 417 23.02 -34.28 -31.82
N LYS A 418 22.77 -32.97 -31.99
CA LYS A 418 23.70 -32.05 -32.66
C LYS A 418 25.06 -31.97 -31.95
N GLY A 419 25.06 -31.90 -30.62
CA GLY A 419 26.29 -31.84 -29.83
C GLY A 419 27.18 -33.06 -30.01
N LEU A 420 26.58 -34.25 -29.95
CA LEU A 420 27.26 -35.53 -30.16
C LEU A 420 27.82 -35.64 -31.59
N ALA A 421 27.00 -35.31 -32.60
CA ALA A 421 27.40 -35.38 -34.00
C ALA A 421 28.54 -34.40 -34.36
N ASN A 422 28.51 -33.18 -33.84
CA ASN A 422 29.60 -32.22 -34.03
C ASN A 422 30.91 -32.66 -33.37
N SER A 423 30.83 -33.32 -32.20
CA SER A 423 32.01 -33.88 -31.53
C SER A 423 32.68 -34.95 -32.40
N ILE A 424 31.89 -35.86 -32.99
CA ILE A 424 32.36 -36.89 -33.91
C ILE A 424 33.05 -36.27 -35.14
N SER A 425 32.38 -35.30 -35.79
CA SER A 425 32.96 -34.60 -36.95
C SER A 425 34.29 -33.92 -36.63
N ARG A 426 34.42 -33.34 -35.43
CA ARG A 426 35.66 -32.68 -34.98
C ARG A 426 36.77 -33.69 -34.73
N GLU A 427 36.47 -34.79 -34.05
CA GLU A 427 37.40 -35.89 -33.77
C GLU A 427 37.95 -36.49 -35.09
N ILE A 428 37.07 -36.74 -36.06
CA ILE A 428 37.46 -37.29 -37.37
C ILE A 428 38.37 -36.33 -38.13
N ARG A 429 38.08 -35.03 -38.11
CA ARG A 429 38.97 -34.02 -38.72
C ARG A 429 40.34 -34.02 -38.07
N GLN A 430 40.41 -34.09 -36.73
CA GLN A 430 41.67 -34.17 -36.00
C GLN A 430 42.47 -35.43 -36.39
N ILE A 431 41.83 -36.59 -36.49
CA ILE A 431 42.46 -37.84 -36.93
C ILE A 431 42.95 -37.72 -38.38
N SER A 432 42.15 -37.13 -39.28
CA SER A 432 42.52 -36.94 -40.70
C SER A 432 43.71 -35.99 -40.87
N ASP A 433 43.77 -34.91 -40.10
CA ASP A 433 44.88 -33.97 -40.15
C ASP A 433 46.17 -34.60 -39.59
N ALA A 434 46.08 -35.34 -38.47
CA ALA A 434 47.18 -36.11 -37.91
C ALA A 434 47.71 -37.17 -38.90
N MET A 435 46.80 -37.88 -39.59
CA MET A 435 47.15 -38.83 -40.64
C MET A 435 47.95 -38.16 -41.76
N LYS A 436 47.46 -37.03 -42.30
CA LYS A 436 48.15 -36.30 -43.39
C LYS A 436 49.53 -35.83 -42.96
N GLU A 437 49.67 -35.36 -41.72
CA GLU A 437 50.94 -34.91 -41.15
C GLU A 437 51.95 -36.06 -41.06
N VAL A 438 51.55 -37.18 -40.45
CA VAL A 438 52.40 -38.38 -40.31
C VAL A 438 52.76 -38.95 -41.67
N GLN A 439 51.80 -39.12 -42.58
CA GLN A 439 52.06 -39.62 -43.93
C GLN A 439 52.98 -38.68 -44.72
N ARG A 440 52.85 -37.36 -44.56
CA ARG A 440 53.78 -36.39 -45.16
C ARG A 440 55.19 -36.57 -44.60
N ALA A 441 55.34 -36.69 -43.30
CA ALA A 441 56.64 -36.90 -42.67
C ALA A 441 57.27 -38.24 -43.09
N LEU A 442 56.50 -39.34 -43.11
CA LEU A 442 56.95 -40.66 -43.55
C LEU A 442 57.31 -40.73 -45.04
N ARG A 443 56.69 -39.92 -45.92
CA ARG A 443 57.16 -39.80 -47.32
C ARG A 443 58.60 -39.28 -47.41
N HIS A 444 59.02 -38.48 -46.45
CA HIS A 444 60.38 -37.97 -46.31
C HIS A 444 61.21 -38.81 -45.33
N ARG A 445 60.80 -40.05 -45.02
CA ARG A 445 61.50 -40.95 -44.08
C ARG A 445 63.00 -41.06 -44.36
N LYS A 446 63.42 -41.17 -45.62
CA LYS A 446 64.86 -41.24 -45.98
C LYS A 446 65.64 -39.98 -45.57
N GLN A 447 65.01 -38.81 -45.58
CA GLN A 447 65.64 -37.57 -45.12
C GLN A 447 65.77 -37.57 -43.60
N ILE A 448 64.75 -38.06 -42.88
CA ILE A 448 64.80 -38.23 -41.42
C ILE A 448 65.88 -39.27 -41.04
N GLU A 449 65.90 -40.42 -41.71
CA GLU A 449 66.90 -41.48 -41.51
C GLU A 449 68.34 -41.02 -41.80
N GLY A 450 68.51 -40.12 -42.77
CA GLY A 450 69.81 -39.53 -43.11
C GLY A 450 70.35 -38.54 -42.08
N ARG A 451 69.46 -37.99 -41.24
CA ARG A 451 69.80 -37.07 -40.14
C ARG A 451 70.15 -37.78 -38.84
N LEU A 452 69.70 -39.03 -38.68
CA LEU A 452 69.95 -39.83 -37.48
C LEU A 452 71.46 -40.08 -37.25
N PRO A 453 71.93 -40.13 -36.00
CA PRO A 453 73.33 -40.43 -35.69
C PRO A 453 73.75 -41.81 -36.19
N GLY A 454 75.02 -41.93 -36.59
CA GLY A 454 75.65 -43.24 -36.82
C GLY A 454 76.16 -43.84 -35.51
N GLY A 455 76.71 -45.07 -35.56
CA GLY A 455 77.36 -45.69 -34.40
C GLY A 455 76.40 -46.26 -33.35
N ALA A 456 76.76 -46.17 -32.07
CA ALA A 456 76.06 -46.83 -30.97
C ALA A 456 74.71 -46.18 -30.61
N ALA A 457 74.51 -44.91 -30.95
CA ALA A 457 73.24 -44.20 -30.72
C ALA A 457 72.14 -44.57 -31.73
N ARG A 458 72.52 -45.08 -32.92
CA ARG A 458 71.60 -45.38 -34.03
C ARG A 458 70.40 -46.29 -33.67
N PRO A 459 70.57 -47.40 -32.90
CA PRO A 459 69.48 -48.34 -32.64
C PRO A 459 68.29 -47.73 -31.90
N GLU A 460 68.53 -46.80 -30.96
CA GLU A 460 67.46 -46.15 -30.19
C GLU A 460 66.57 -45.28 -31.10
N TRP A 461 67.17 -44.57 -32.04
CA TRP A 461 66.43 -43.74 -33.00
C TRP A 461 65.67 -44.56 -34.03
N ASP A 462 66.26 -45.67 -34.49
CA ASP A 462 65.58 -46.61 -35.40
C ASP A 462 64.38 -47.28 -34.69
N GLU A 463 64.49 -47.66 -33.41
CA GLU A 463 63.38 -48.22 -32.63
C GLU A 463 62.21 -47.23 -32.47
N ARG A 464 62.50 -45.95 -32.18
CA ARG A 464 61.47 -44.89 -32.11
C ARG A 464 60.78 -44.66 -33.46
N LEU A 465 61.55 -44.67 -34.55
CA LEU A 465 61.02 -44.52 -35.91
C LEU A 465 60.16 -45.74 -36.31
N ASP A 466 60.57 -46.96 -35.95
CA ASP A 466 59.81 -48.18 -36.23
C ASP A 466 58.55 -48.27 -35.36
N SER A 467 58.60 -47.85 -34.10
CA SER A 467 57.41 -47.71 -33.24
C SER A 467 56.40 -46.75 -33.85
N LEU A 468 56.87 -45.61 -34.36
CA LEU A 468 56.04 -44.64 -35.07
C LEU A 468 55.40 -45.23 -36.32
N VAL A 469 56.16 -45.99 -37.11
CA VAL A 469 55.64 -46.66 -38.32
C VAL A 469 54.60 -47.70 -37.93
N SER A 470 54.83 -48.47 -36.86
CA SER A 470 53.83 -49.42 -36.33
C SER A 470 52.53 -48.72 -35.92
N MET A 471 52.62 -47.58 -35.22
CA MET A 471 51.43 -46.79 -34.83
C MET A 471 50.68 -46.25 -36.05
N ALA A 472 51.40 -45.81 -37.08
CA ALA A 472 50.81 -45.38 -38.34
C ALA A 472 50.14 -46.54 -39.09
N ASP A 473 50.76 -47.71 -39.12
CA ASP A 473 50.24 -48.92 -39.76
C ASP A 473 49.01 -49.49 -39.03
N GLU A 474 48.96 -49.34 -37.70
CA GLU A 474 47.80 -49.66 -36.85
C GLU A 474 46.66 -48.62 -36.95
N GLY A 475 46.88 -47.50 -37.63
CA GLY A 475 45.90 -46.43 -37.80
C GLY A 475 45.73 -45.51 -36.59
N LYS A 476 46.64 -45.56 -35.61
CA LYS A 476 46.67 -44.68 -34.43
C LYS A 476 47.32 -43.33 -34.75
N TRP A 477 46.67 -42.59 -35.65
CA TRP A 477 47.26 -41.39 -36.27
C TRP A 477 47.57 -40.27 -35.28
N SER A 478 46.76 -40.09 -34.24
CA SER A 478 47.00 -39.10 -33.18
C SER A 478 48.28 -39.40 -32.40
N GLU A 479 48.45 -40.64 -31.94
CA GLU A 479 49.64 -41.10 -31.21
C GLU A 479 50.89 -41.06 -32.12
N ALA A 480 50.74 -41.45 -33.39
CA ALA A 480 51.82 -41.39 -34.37
C ALA A 480 52.25 -39.94 -34.67
N ALA A 481 51.32 -38.98 -34.72
CA ALA A 481 51.63 -37.57 -34.94
C ALA A 481 52.41 -36.96 -33.76
N GLU A 482 51.99 -37.26 -32.53
CA GLU A 482 52.72 -36.85 -31.32
C GLU A 482 54.13 -37.46 -31.29
N SER A 483 54.25 -38.76 -31.58
CA SER A 483 55.54 -39.45 -31.68
C SER A 483 56.45 -38.83 -32.76
N MET A 484 55.89 -38.44 -33.92
CA MET A 484 56.64 -37.77 -35.00
C MET A 484 57.17 -36.41 -34.58
N ALA A 485 56.33 -35.62 -33.90
CA ALA A 485 56.70 -34.30 -33.41
C ALA A 485 57.84 -34.40 -32.40
N ASN A 486 57.74 -35.34 -31.45
CA ASN A 486 58.76 -35.62 -30.45
C ASN A 486 60.08 -36.09 -31.10
N LEU A 487 60.02 -37.04 -32.03
CA LEU A 487 61.19 -37.54 -32.74
C LEU A 487 61.92 -36.42 -33.49
N THR A 488 61.18 -35.54 -34.18
CA THR A 488 61.76 -34.44 -34.96
C THR A 488 62.37 -33.38 -34.04
N SER A 489 61.68 -33.01 -32.95
CA SER A 489 62.18 -32.07 -31.94
C SER A 489 63.45 -32.58 -31.26
N ASP A 490 63.48 -33.85 -30.86
CA ASP A 490 64.65 -34.46 -30.24
C ASP A 490 65.83 -34.51 -31.22
N LEU A 491 65.55 -34.78 -32.51
CA LEU A 491 66.57 -34.82 -33.56
C LEU A 491 67.18 -33.44 -33.82
N ASP A 492 66.37 -32.38 -33.86
CA ASP A 492 66.83 -31.00 -33.99
C ASP A 492 67.73 -30.61 -32.80
N ALA A 493 67.33 -30.98 -31.58
CA ALA A 493 68.13 -30.75 -30.38
C ALA A 493 69.45 -31.53 -30.39
N PHE A 494 69.44 -32.76 -30.90
CA PHE A 494 70.64 -33.58 -31.07
C PHE A 494 71.61 -32.98 -32.09
N GLU A 495 71.11 -32.52 -33.26
CA GLU A 495 71.93 -31.88 -34.29
C GLU A 495 72.58 -30.58 -33.81
N SER A 496 71.83 -29.74 -33.08
CA SER A 496 72.38 -28.51 -32.48
C SER A 496 73.55 -28.84 -31.55
N LYS A 497 73.34 -29.76 -30.60
CA LYS A 497 74.39 -30.19 -29.66
C LYS A 497 75.59 -30.79 -30.39
N ARG A 498 75.34 -31.62 -31.40
CA ARG A 498 76.41 -32.23 -32.20
C ARG A 498 77.26 -31.18 -32.91
N ASN A 499 76.63 -30.14 -33.47
CA ASN A 499 77.36 -29.06 -34.14
C ASN A 499 78.18 -28.24 -33.14
N GLU A 500 77.62 -27.91 -31.98
CA GLU A 500 78.37 -27.23 -30.89
C GLU A 500 79.57 -28.06 -30.41
N THR A 501 79.38 -29.37 -30.15
CA THR A 501 80.46 -30.28 -29.77
C THR A 501 81.52 -30.39 -30.87
N LYS A 502 81.10 -30.37 -32.15
CA LYS A 502 82.02 -30.40 -33.29
C LYS A 502 82.85 -29.12 -33.37
N GLU A 503 82.26 -27.95 -33.20
CA GLU A 503 83.00 -26.68 -33.17
C GLU A 503 84.05 -26.67 -32.05
N MET A 504 83.71 -27.23 -30.88
CA MET A 504 84.64 -27.39 -29.77
C MET A 504 85.79 -28.37 -30.09
N LEU A 505 85.50 -29.48 -30.78
CA LEU A 505 86.52 -30.41 -31.27
C LEU A 505 87.44 -29.75 -32.31
N ASP A 506 86.87 -29.08 -33.31
CA ASP A 506 87.63 -28.41 -34.37
C ASP A 506 88.57 -27.33 -33.76
N PHE A 507 88.08 -26.57 -32.77
CA PHE A 507 88.89 -25.61 -32.02
C PHE A 507 90.05 -26.29 -31.27
N LEU A 508 89.78 -27.37 -30.53
CA LEU A 508 90.81 -28.10 -29.78
C LEU A 508 91.84 -28.77 -30.71
N GLN A 509 91.41 -29.27 -31.88
CA GLN A 509 92.31 -29.80 -32.91
C GLN A 509 93.24 -28.71 -33.47
N GLU A 510 92.71 -27.52 -33.77
CA GLU A 510 93.52 -26.38 -34.24
C GLU A 510 94.53 -25.92 -33.19
N ASP A 511 94.11 -25.82 -31.92
CA ASP A 511 95.00 -25.46 -30.82
C ASP A 511 96.08 -26.54 -30.63
N TRP A 512 95.69 -27.82 -30.67
CA TRP A 512 96.62 -28.94 -30.61
C TRP A 512 97.66 -28.91 -31.73
N LEU A 513 97.25 -28.68 -32.99
CA LEU A 513 98.18 -28.56 -34.12
C LEU A 513 99.20 -27.43 -33.91
N THR A 514 98.79 -26.33 -33.30
CA THR A 514 99.65 -25.19 -32.99
C THR A 514 100.63 -25.52 -31.86
N LEU A 515 100.13 -26.11 -30.77
CA LEU A 515 100.93 -26.52 -29.63
C LEU A 515 101.92 -27.63 -29.99
N ARG A 516 101.50 -28.62 -30.78
CA ARG A 516 102.34 -29.71 -31.30
C ARG A 516 103.59 -29.19 -32.00
N LYS A 517 103.45 -28.17 -32.86
CA LYS A 517 104.59 -27.53 -33.54
C LYS A 517 105.56 -26.86 -32.55
N ARG A 518 105.03 -26.26 -31.47
CA ARG A 518 105.86 -25.65 -30.41
C ARG A 518 106.58 -26.72 -29.59
N LEU A 519 105.89 -27.80 -29.22
CA LEU A 519 106.47 -28.96 -28.53
C LEU A 519 107.61 -29.60 -29.32
N ASP A 520 107.43 -29.74 -30.64
CA ASP A 520 108.48 -30.25 -31.54
C ASP A 520 109.73 -29.33 -31.53
N SER A 521 109.54 -28.00 -31.43
CA SER A 521 110.64 -27.02 -31.35
C SER A 521 111.32 -26.95 -29.97
N SER A 522 110.62 -27.32 -28.89
CA SER A 522 111.16 -27.33 -27.51
C SER A 522 111.78 -28.68 -27.11
N GLY A 523 111.78 -29.67 -28.01
CA GLY A 523 112.41 -30.97 -27.81
C GLY A 523 111.52 -32.04 -27.16
N ILE A 524 110.21 -31.78 -27.00
CA ILE A 524 109.24 -32.74 -26.49
C ILE A 524 108.70 -33.59 -27.66
N GLY A 525 109.31 -34.75 -27.87
CA GLY A 525 109.00 -35.66 -28.97
C GLY A 525 107.72 -36.49 -28.79
N PRO A 526 107.34 -37.28 -29.81
CA PRO A 526 106.10 -38.09 -29.82
C PRO A 526 106.06 -39.25 -28.81
N GLY A 527 107.14 -39.52 -28.08
CA GLY A 527 107.20 -40.53 -27.02
C GLY A 527 106.89 -40.01 -25.61
N ASP A 528 106.56 -38.72 -25.45
CA ASP A 528 106.14 -38.14 -24.17
C ASP A 528 104.72 -38.60 -23.80
N ASN A 529 104.52 -39.05 -22.55
CA ASN A 529 103.25 -39.62 -22.10
C ASN A 529 102.10 -38.61 -22.21
N ASP A 530 102.30 -37.36 -21.81
CA ASP A 530 101.26 -36.33 -21.83
C ASP A 530 100.85 -35.99 -23.28
N ARG A 531 101.80 -36.04 -24.21
CA ARG A 531 101.53 -35.87 -25.66
C ARG A 531 100.72 -37.03 -26.23
N MET A 532 101.04 -38.26 -25.87
CA MET A 532 100.26 -39.42 -26.30
C MET A 532 98.85 -39.39 -25.70
N GLU A 533 98.70 -38.94 -24.45
CA GLU A 533 97.38 -38.76 -23.82
C GLU A 533 96.54 -37.70 -24.52
N ALA A 534 97.11 -36.56 -24.89
CA ALA A 534 96.42 -35.53 -25.68
C ALA A 534 96.02 -36.04 -27.07
N GLU A 535 96.93 -36.70 -27.81
CA GLU A 535 96.62 -37.26 -29.14
C GLU A 535 95.55 -38.35 -29.06
N LYS A 536 95.60 -39.18 -28.01
CA LYS A 536 94.60 -40.21 -27.77
C LYS A 536 93.25 -39.60 -27.42
N ALA A 537 93.18 -38.61 -26.53
CA ALA A 537 91.93 -37.98 -26.13
C ALA A 537 91.24 -37.24 -27.29
N ILE A 538 92.00 -36.58 -28.16
CA ILE A 538 91.47 -35.97 -29.39
C ILE A 538 90.93 -37.05 -30.35
N SER A 539 91.67 -38.15 -30.53
CA SER A 539 91.21 -39.29 -31.35
C SER A 539 89.96 -39.95 -30.76
N ASP A 540 89.87 -40.09 -29.44
CA ASP A 540 88.72 -40.67 -28.76
C ASP A 540 87.50 -39.73 -28.90
N ALA A 541 87.71 -38.41 -28.84
CA ALA A 541 86.67 -37.40 -29.09
C ALA A 541 86.18 -37.42 -30.56
N GLU A 542 87.08 -37.55 -31.53
CA GLU A 542 86.74 -37.72 -32.95
C GLU A 542 85.90 -38.99 -33.19
N GLN A 543 86.29 -40.11 -32.59
CA GLN A 543 85.58 -41.38 -32.71
C GLN A 543 84.19 -41.31 -32.05
N ALA A 544 84.10 -40.73 -30.85
CA ALA A 544 82.83 -40.55 -30.15
C ALA A 544 81.87 -39.61 -30.91
N LEU A 545 82.37 -38.52 -31.51
CA LEU A 545 81.57 -37.64 -32.37
C LEU A 545 81.09 -38.35 -33.64
N GLY A 546 81.94 -39.18 -34.25
CA GLY A 546 81.58 -40.02 -35.39
C GLY A 546 80.54 -41.10 -35.06
N GLY A 547 80.58 -41.63 -33.84
CA GLY A 547 79.66 -42.63 -33.31
C GLY A 547 78.37 -42.08 -32.68
N GLY A 548 78.16 -40.76 -32.72
CA GLY A 548 76.97 -40.10 -32.17
C GLY A 548 76.91 -40.07 -30.64
N GLU A 549 77.99 -40.42 -29.95
CA GLU A 549 78.08 -40.47 -28.49
C GLU A 549 78.52 -39.10 -27.94
N LEU A 550 77.62 -38.11 -28.00
CA LEU A 550 77.94 -36.72 -27.66
C LEU A 550 78.50 -36.54 -26.25
N GLN A 551 77.98 -37.30 -25.28
CA GLN A 551 78.45 -37.24 -23.89
C GLN A 551 79.90 -37.75 -23.77
N ASN A 552 80.20 -38.90 -24.38
CA ASN A 552 81.55 -39.47 -24.40
C ASN A 552 82.51 -38.54 -25.16
N CYS A 553 82.03 -37.86 -26.21
CA CYS A 553 82.80 -36.87 -26.94
C CYS A 553 83.15 -35.67 -26.05
N LEU A 554 82.19 -35.09 -25.33
CA LEU A 554 82.43 -33.97 -24.42
C LEU A 554 83.40 -34.35 -23.28
N GLU A 555 83.31 -35.57 -22.75
CA GLU A 555 84.24 -36.07 -21.75
C GLU A 555 85.67 -36.21 -22.31
N ALA A 556 85.80 -36.77 -23.51
CA ALA A 556 87.08 -36.88 -24.22
C ALA A 556 87.67 -35.50 -24.59
N LEU A 557 86.83 -34.53 -24.96
CA LEU A 557 87.25 -33.14 -25.20
C LEU A 557 87.76 -32.46 -23.92
N GLY A 558 87.10 -32.69 -22.78
CA GLY A 558 87.59 -32.22 -21.48
C GLY A 558 88.94 -32.85 -21.08
N ALA A 559 89.10 -34.15 -21.33
CA ALA A 559 90.37 -34.84 -21.16
C ALA A 559 91.46 -34.29 -22.11
N ALA A 560 91.10 -33.99 -23.37
CA ALA A 560 92.02 -33.39 -24.33
C ALA A 560 92.46 -31.99 -23.91
N ASP A 561 91.53 -31.11 -23.51
CA ASP A 561 91.83 -29.75 -23.05
C ASP A 561 92.77 -29.75 -21.82
N THR A 562 92.49 -30.60 -20.84
CA THR A 562 93.36 -30.72 -19.65
C THR A 562 94.77 -31.22 -19.98
N ALA A 563 94.91 -32.17 -20.92
CA ALA A 563 96.20 -32.65 -21.38
C ALA A 563 96.95 -31.62 -22.24
N ILE A 564 96.24 -30.84 -23.06
CA ILE A 564 96.80 -29.73 -23.85
C ILE A 564 97.31 -28.62 -22.91
N GLU A 565 96.55 -28.26 -21.89
CA GLU A 565 96.92 -27.22 -20.93
C GLU A 565 98.11 -27.66 -20.05
N SER A 566 98.19 -28.94 -19.67
CA SER A 566 99.35 -29.47 -18.93
C SER A 566 100.63 -29.38 -19.76
N LEU A 567 100.56 -29.71 -21.06
CA LEU A 567 101.66 -29.57 -22.01
C LEU A 567 102.04 -28.12 -22.25
N ARG A 568 101.06 -27.20 -22.33
CA ARG A 568 101.32 -25.76 -22.48
C ARG A 568 102.08 -25.17 -21.30
N ARG A 569 101.88 -25.69 -20.08
CA ARG A 569 102.65 -25.27 -18.89
C ARG A 569 104.10 -25.77 -18.88
N ARG A 570 104.42 -26.77 -19.70
CA ARG A 570 105.77 -27.36 -19.84
C ARG A 570 106.60 -26.71 -20.95
N THR A 571 105.97 -25.94 -21.84
CA THR A 571 106.60 -25.16 -22.93
C THR A 571 106.63 -23.68 -22.60
#